data_AF-A0A0D1C5T2-F1
#
_entry.id   AF-A0A0D1C5T2-F1
#
_cell.length_a   1.000
_cell.length_b   1.000
_cell.length_c   1.000
_cell.angle_alpha   90.00
_cell.angle_beta   90.00
_cell.angle_gamma   90.00
#
_symmetry.space_group_name_H-M   'P 1'
#
loop_
_entity.id
_entity.type
_entity.pdbx_description
1 polymer ?
#
loop_
_entity_poly.entity_id
_entity_poly.type
_entity_poly.pdbx_seq_one_letter_code
_entity_poly.pdbx_strand_id
1 'polypeptide(L)'
;MSGKKCRECGERFEPSRSSQRFCSTRCANRQRDRRRRQAAAAMGPVPAAAVRRRGFDSKLGQMETHRKASVRPAADLASSRQRQESLRNQLRSQAVDIDRLEAENTEHREVIRNLRSDVARLQSIQQTDAHDLVHLGGKLLALTQATGVELHDSTKALFRRRGWTATKRNPESQSQ
;
A
#
# COMPACT_ATOMS: atom_id res chain seq x y z
N MET A 1 -36.16 -12.33 -41.42
CA MET A 1 -36.35 -11.23 -40.45
C MET A 1 -37.63 -11.47 -39.64
N SER A 2 -37.56 -12.27 -38.57
CA SER A 2 -38.74 -12.73 -37.81
C SER A 2 -39.04 -11.83 -36.61
N GLY A 3 -39.58 -10.63 -36.85
CA GLY A 3 -39.99 -9.70 -35.79
C GLY A 3 -41.33 -10.08 -35.14
N LYS A 4 -41.45 -9.90 -33.81
CA LYS A 4 -42.73 -10.08 -33.09
C LYS A 4 -43.64 -8.87 -33.35
N LYS A 5 -44.96 -9.07 -33.39
CA LYS A 5 -45.94 -7.98 -33.49
C LYS A 5 -46.22 -7.36 -32.12
N CYS A 6 -46.20 -6.03 -32.03
CA CYS A 6 -46.56 -5.29 -30.82
C CYS A 6 -48.06 -5.46 -30.52
N ARG A 7 -48.42 -5.76 -29.27
CA ARG A 7 -49.83 -5.94 -28.89
C ARG A 7 -50.67 -4.65 -28.86
N GLU A 8 -50.04 -3.48 -28.84
CA GLU A 8 -50.76 -2.19 -28.80
C GLU A 8 -50.84 -1.52 -30.18
N CYS A 9 -49.73 -1.42 -30.92
CA CYS A 9 -49.72 -0.74 -32.23
C CYS A 9 -49.72 -1.68 -33.43
N GLY A 10 -49.55 -2.99 -33.24
CA GLY A 10 -49.53 -3.98 -34.34
C GLY A 10 -48.24 -4.01 -35.18
N GLU A 11 -47.34 -3.03 -35.02
CA GLU A 11 -46.08 -2.96 -35.74
C GLU A 11 -45.15 -4.13 -35.39
N ARG A 12 -44.36 -4.57 -36.37
CA ARG A 12 -43.30 -5.55 -36.17
C ARG A 12 -42.11 -4.87 -35.50
N PHE A 13 -41.60 -5.47 -34.43
CA PHE A 13 -40.40 -5.00 -33.74
C PHE A 13 -39.50 -6.17 -33.38
N GLU A 14 -38.22 -5.87 -33.16
CA GLU A 14 -37.24 -6.84 -32.71
C GLU A 14 -37.11 -6.78 -31.18
N PRO A 15 -37.56 -7.81 -30.47
CA PRO A 15 -37.57 -7.78 -29.01
C PRO A 15 -36.16 -7.98 -28.45
N SER A 16 -35.73 -7.10 -27.55
CA SER A 16 -34.46 -7.25 -26.83
C SER A 16 -34.49 -8.39 -25.80
N ARG A 17 -35.70 -8.87 -25.44
CA ARG A 17 -35.92 -9.98 -24.49
C ARG A 17 -37.07 -10.87 -24.94
N SER A 18 -36.98 -12.17 -24.70
CA SER A 18 -38.00 -13.15 -25.12
C SER A 18 -39.43 -12.82 -24.63
N SER A 19 -39.55 -12.21 -23.44
CA SER A 19 -40.81 -11.81 -22.80
C SER A 19 -41.35 -10.44 -23.23
N GLN A 20 -40.64 -9.69 -24.07
CA GLN A 20 -41.05 -8.35 -24.48
C GLN A 20 -42.28 -8.41 -25.40
N ARG A 21 -43.37 -7.76 -24.97
CA ARG A 21 -44.68 -7.77 -25.65
C ARG A 21 -44.99 -6.51 -26.45
N PHE A 22 -44.22 -5.45 -26.24
CA PHE A 22 -44.47 -4.12 -26.80
C PHE A 22 -43.19 -3.58 -27.44
N CYS A 23 -43.34 -2.87 -28.55
CA CYS A 23 -42.22 -2.24 -29.25
C CYS A 23 -41.53 -1.13 -28.44
N SER A 24 -42.23 -0.54 -27.46
CA SER A 24 -41.71 0.54 -26.64
C SER A 24 -42.40 0.63 -25.27
N THR A 25 -41.76 1.33 -24.34
CA THR A 25 -42.34 1.72 -23.04
C THR A 25 -43.64 2.51 -23.22
N ARG A 26 -43.74 3.32 -24.28
CA ARG A 26 -44.95 4.09 -24.60
C ARG A 26 -46.14 3.19 -24.94
N CYS A 27 -45.93 2.12 -25.70
CA CYS A 27 -46.97 1.12 -26.00
C CYS A 27 -47.36 0.30 -24.77
N ALA A 28 -46.40 -0.03 -23.90
CA ALA A 28 -46.68 -0.70 -22.63
C ALA A 28 -47.55 0.17 -21.69
N ASN A 29 -47.25 1.48 -21.62
CA ASN A 29 -48.02 2.43 -20.82
C ASN A 29 -49.44 2.63 -21.37
N ARG A 30 -49.59 2.77 -22.69
CA ARG A 30 -50.93 2.87 -23.33
C ARG A 30 -51.82 1.68 -23.04
N GLN A 31 -51.29 0.46 -23.13
CA GLN A 31 -52.03 -0.76 -22.79
C GLN A 31 -52.45 -0.77 -21.31
N ARG A 32 -51.56 -0.32 -20.40
CA ARG A 32 -51.83 -0.23 -18.96
C ARG A 32 -52.93 0.80 -18.68
N ASP A 33 -52.88 1.96 -19.32
CA ASP A 33 -53.89 3.00 -19.16
C ASP A 33 -55.23 2.58 -19.73
N ARG A 34 -55.26 1.89 -20.87
CA ARG A 34 -56.49 1.29 -21.40
C ARG A 34 -57.11 0.31 -20.42
N ARG A 35 -56.30 -0.56 -19.81
CA ARG A 35 -56.76 -1.47 -18.75
C ARG A 35 -57.30 -0.74 -17.52
N ARG A 36 -56.64 0.35 -17.10
CA ARG A 36 -57.13 1.19 -15.98
C ARG A 36 -58.47 1.83 -16.31
N ARG A 37 -58.65 2.35 -17.52
CA ARG A 37 -59.91 2.94 -17.96
C ARG A 37 -61.02 1.90 -18.06
N GLN A 38 -60.72 0.71 -18.57
CA GLN A 38 -61.67 -0.41 -18.61
C GLN A 38 -62.06 -0.87 -17.20
N ALA A 39 -61.10 -0.98 -16.28
CA ALA A 39 -61.37 -1.31 -14.89
C ALA A 39 -62.21 -0.22 -14.19
N ALA A 40 -61.91 1.06 -14.44
CA ALA A 40 -62.69 2.17 -13.91
C ALA A 40 -64.12 2.21 -14.49
N ALA A 41 -64.29 1.91 -15.78
CA ALA A 41 -65.60 1.81 -16.41
C ALA A 41 -66.42 0.62 -15.89
N ALA A 42 -65.77 -0.51 -15.58
CA ALA A 42 -66.42 -1.68 -14.99
C ALA A 42 -66.82 -1.50 -13.51
N MET A 43 -66.19 -0.56 -12.79
CA MET A 43 -66.44 -0.31 -11.37
C MET A 43 -67.59 0.68 -11.08
N GLY A 44 -68.18 1.31 -12.11
CA GLY A 44 -69.28 2.27 -11.96
C GLY A 44 -68.94 3.54 -11.16
N PRO A 45 -69.82 4.54 -11.12
CA PRO A 45 -69.62 5.74 -10.30
C PRO A 45 -69.67 5.39 -8.81
N VAL A 46 -68.55 5.58 -8.11
CA VAL A 46 -68.44 5.38 -6.66
C VAL A 46 -69.27 6.46 -5.93
N PRO A 47 -70.18 6.11 -5.00
CA PRO A 47 -70.98 7.10 -4.29
C PRO A 47 -70.11 8.05 -3.45
N ALA A 48 -70.38 9.36 -3.56
CA ALA A 48 -69.62 10.46 -2.97
C ALA A 48 -69.46 10.40 -1.43
N ALA A 49 -70.24 9.57 -0.75
CA ALA A 49 -70.16 9.35 0.70
C ALA A 49 -68.87 8.63 1.15
N ALA A 50 -68.19 7.88 0.27
CA ALA A 50 -66.99 7.11 0.62
C ALA A 50 -65.66 7.89 0.46
N VAL A 51 -65.71 9.15 0.00
CA VAL A 51 -64.53 9.98 -0.27
C VAL A 51 -64.10 10.79 0.96
N ARG A 52 -65.04 11.20 1.83
CA ARG A 52 -64.72 12.09 2.96
C ARG A 52 -63.93 11.42 4.09
N ARG A 53 -64.07 10.11 4.32
CA ARG A 53 -63.25 9.38 5.32
C ARG A 53 -61.83 9.03 4.83
N ARG A 54 -61.59 8.94 3.52
CA ARG A 54 -60.27 8.58 2.95
C ARG A 54 -59.26 9.73 2.89
N GLY A 55 -59.71 10.98 2.97
CA GLY A 55 -58.84 12.16 2.87
C GLY A 55 -57.98 12.44 4.11
N PHE A 56 -58.45 12.04 5.30
CA PHE A 56 -57.74 12.28 6.56
C PHE A 56 -56.64 11.24 6.80
N ASP A 57 -56.95 9.95 6.62
CA ASP A 57 -55.97 8.86 6.73
C ASP A 57 -54.86 8.94 5.66
N SER A 58 -55.18 9.43 4.46
CA SER A 58 -54.19 9.63 3.39
C SER A 58 -53.18 10.75 3.72
N LYS A 59 -53.58 11.81 4.44
CA LYS A 59 -52.67 12.89 4.85
C LYS A 59 -51.69 12.45 5.94
N LEU A 60 -52.17 11.68 6.93
CA LEU A 60 -51.33 11.07 7.97
C LEU A 60 -50.31 10.09 7.36
N GLY A 61 -50.77 9.21 6.47
CA GLY A 61 -49.88 8.27 5.75
C GLY A 61 -48.88 8.97 4.81
N GLN A 62 -49.27 10.07 4.15
CA GLN A 62 -48.36 10.89 3.34
C GLN A 62 -47.30 11.59 4.22
N MET A 63 -47.69 12.18 5.36
CA MET A 63 -46.74 12.80 6.29
C MET A 63 -45.74 11.78 6.85
N GLU A 64 -46.19 10.56 7.19
CA GLU A 64 -45.31 9.49 7.66
C GLU A 64 -44.37 8.96 6.56
N THR A 65 -44.84 8.82 5.32
CA THR A 65 -43.99 8.39 4.21
C THR A 65 -42.97 9.47 3.83
N HIS A 66 -43.33 10.75 3.88
CA HIS A 66 -42.39 11.86 3.73
C HIS A 66 -41.38 11.91 4.88
N ARG A 67 -41.79 11.68 6.12
CA ARG A 67 -40.88 11.60 7.28
C ARG A 67 -39.93 10.41 7.17
N LYS A 68 -40.42 9.22 6.80
CA LYS A 68 -39.58 8.03 6.55
C LYS A 68 -38.64 8.24 5.35
N ALA A 69 -39.11 8.92 4.31
CA ALA A 69 -38.31 9.28 3.14
C ALA A 69 -37.28 10.38 3.42
N SER A 70 -37.48 11.27 4.40
CA SER A 70 -36.48 12.26 4.82
C SER A 70 -35.45 11.70 5.82
N VAL A 71 -35.84 10.71 6.62
CA VAL A 71 -34.96 10.05 7.61
C VAL A 71 -33.90 9.17 6.93
N ARG A 72 -34.23 8.49 5.82
CA ARG A 72 -33.25 7.63 5.11
C ARG A 72 -32.05 8.42 4.55
N PRO A 73 -32.23 9.52 3.80
CA PRO A 73 -31.12 10.38 3.39
C PRO A 73 -30.34 10.95 4.57
N ALA A 74 -31.00 11.30 5.69
CA ALA A 74 -30.32 11.79 6.88
C ALA A 74 -29.44 10.70 7.53
N ALA A 75 -29.91 9.45 7.58
CA ALA A 75 -29.14 8.31 8.08
C ALA A 75 -27.96 7.95 7.16
N ASP A 76 -28.16 8.02 5.84
CA ASP A 76 -27.10 7.81 4.85
C ASP A 76 -26.01 8.90 4.95
N LEU A 77 -26.42 10.16 5.09
CA LEU A 77 -25.51 11.29 5.31
C LEU A 77 -24.75 11.15 6.64
N ALA A 78 -25.42 10.73 7.72
CA ALA A 78 -24.77 10.46 9.01
C ALA A 78 -23.73 9.34 8.90
N SER A 79 -24.08 8.24 8.21
CA SER A 79 -23.18 7.12 7.96
C SER A 79 -21.98 7.52 7.10
N SER A 80 -22.19 8.41 6.11
CA SER A 80 -21.12 8.96 5.29
C SER A 80 -20.19 9.86 6.09
N ARG A 81 -20.73 10.71 6.98
CA ARG A 81 -19.94 11.57 7.88
C ARG A 81 -19.08 10.74 8.82
N GLN A 82 -19.65 9.72 9.43
CA GLN A 82 -18.91 8.82 10.32
C GLN A 82 -17.76 8.10 9.59
N ARG A 83 -17.99 7.65 8.35
CA ARG A 83 -16.91 7.09 7.51
C ARG A 83 -15.83 8.12 7.20
N GLN A 84 -16.21 9.34 6.85
CA GLN A 84 -15.25 10.41 6.60
C GLN A 84 -14.43 10.77 7.85
N GLU A 85 -15.05 10.80 9.02
CA GLU A 85 -14.37 11.02 10.30
C GLU A 85 -13.40 9.89 10.63
N SER A 86 -13.81 8.63 10.41
CA SER A 86 -12.93 7.47 10.59
C SER A 86 -11.70 7.54 9.68
N LEU A 87 -11.88 7.87 8.39
CA LEU A 87 -10.77 8.04 7.45
C LEU A 87 -9.87 9.22 7.85
N ARG A 88 -10.43 10.34 8.30
CA ARG A 88 -9.64 11.47 8.81
C ARG A 88 -8.84 11.10 10.05
N ASN A 89 -9.39 10.28 10.94
CA ASN A 89 -8.67 9.78 12.11
C ASN A 89 -7.53 8.85 11.70
N GLN A 90 -7.77 7.95 10.74
CA GLN A 90 -6.73 7.08 10.19
C GLN A 90 -5.62 7.86 9.50
N LEU A 91 -5.95 8.86 8.69
CA LEU A 91 -4.93 9.72 8.06
C LEU A 91 -4.10 10.46 9.09
N ARG A 92 -4.72 10.96 10.18
CA ARG A 92 -3.99 11.59 11.27
C ARG A 92 -3.06 10.62 12.00
N SER A 93 -3.52 9.41 12.31
CA SER A 93 -2.65 8.41 12.95
C SER A 93 -1.51 7.99 12.04
N GLN A 94 -1.79 7.78 10.75
CA GLN A 94 -0.77 7.44 9.75
C GLN A 94 0.28 8.55 9.59
N ALA A 95 -0.13 9.82 9.64
CA ALA A 95 0.82 10.93 9.60
C ALA A 95 1.78 10.89 10.81
N VAL A 96 1.25 10.65 12.02
CA VAL A 96 2.09 10.50 13.23
C VAL A 96 3.03 9.30 13.12
N ASP A 97 2.57 8.18 12.58
CA ASP A 97 3.42 6.99 12.38
C ASP A 97 4.53 7.27 11.36
N ILE A 98 4.25 8.02 10.29
CA ILE A 98 5.26 8.45 9.31
C ILE A 98 6.31 9.35 9.99
N ASP A 99 5.89 10.38 10.73
CA ASP A 99 6.80 11.28 11.42
C ASP A 99 7.72 10.52 12.40
N ARG A 100 7.16 9.53 13.10
CA ARG A 100 7.92 8.65 13.99
C ARG A 100 8.93 7.80 13.23
N LEU A 101 8.51 7.14 12.15
CA LEU A 101 9.39 6.30 11.34
C LEU A 101 10.51 7.13 10.69
N GLU A 102 10.23 8.37 10.30
CA GLU A 102 11.23 9.31 9.81
C GLU A 102 12.28 9.62 10.87
N ALA A 103 11.85 9.91 12.11
CA ALA A 103 12.76 10.12 13.23
C ALA A 103 13.64 8.89 13.50
N GLU A 104 13.05 7.69 13.58
CA GLU A 104 13.81 6.43 13.75
C GLU A 104 14.80 6.21 12.58
N ASN A 105 14.41 6.54 11.34
CA ASN A 105 15.29 6.43 10.18
C ASN A 105 16.47 7.41 10.27
N THR A 106 16.24 8.64 10.75
CA THR A 106 17.33 9.60 10.96
C THR A 106 18.32 9.11 12.01
N GLU A 107 17.85 8.56 13.13
CA GLU A 107 18.71 7.98 14.16
C GLU A 107 19.53 6.80 13.62
N HIS A 108 18.90 5.87 12.89
CA HIS A 108 19.62 4.76 12.27
C HIS A 108 20.68 5.22 11.27
N ARG A 109 20.42 6.28 10.49
CA ARG A 109 21.42 6.85 9.57
C ARG A 109 22.62 7.43 10.33
N GLU A 110 22.40 8.05 11.49
CA GLU A 110 23.46 8.56 12.34
C GLU A 110 24.30 7.42 12.94
N VAL A 111 23.65 6.37 13.45
CA VAL A 111 24.34 5.18 13.96
C VAL A 111 25.21 4.54 12.87
N ILE A 112 24.67 4.35 11.66
CA ILE A 112 25.43 3.80 10.52
C ILE A 112 26.62 4.69 10.17
N ARG A 113 26.45 6.01 10.20
CA ARG A 113 27.53 6.96 9.92
C ARG A 113 28.66 6.83 10.95
N ASN A 114 28.31 6.77 12.24
CA ASN A 114 29.28 6.64 13.33
C ASN A 114 30.03 5.29 13.26
N LEU A 115 29.31 4.19 13.04
CA LEU A 115 29.92 2.87 12.87
C LEU A 115 30.87 2.82 11.68
N ARG A 116 30.52 3.47 10.56
CA ARG A 116 31.43 3.58 9.40
C ARG A 116 32.69 4.37 9.74
N SER A 117 32.58 5.48 10.48
CA SER A 117 33.77 6.21 10.93
C SER A 117 34.64 5.41 11.89
N ASP A 118 34.03 4.63 12.79
CA ASP A 118 34.77 3.77 13.72
C ASP A 118 35.48 2.63 13.00
N VAL A 119 34.84 2.00 12.02
CA VAL A 119 35.48 0.97 11.19
C VAL A 119 36.68 1.55 10.44
N ALA A 120 36.52 2.72 9.81
CA ALA A 120 37.63 3.39 9.11
C ALA A 120 38.77 3.74 10.07
N ARG A 121 38.46 4.24 11.27
CA ARG A 121 39.44 4.53 12.31
C ARG A 121 40.19 3.28 12.75
N LEU A 122 39.47 2.20 13.08
CA LEU A 122 40.07 0.94 13.50
C LEU A 122 40.94 0.31 12.41
N GLN A 123 40.53 0.41 11.14
CA GLN A 123 41.35 -0.05 10.02
C GLN A 123 42.65 0.74 9.90
N SER A 124 42.62 2.06 10.07
CA SER A 124 43.83 2.90 10.02
C SER A 124 44.82 2.56 11.15
N ILE A 125 44.30 2.30 12.36
CA ILE A 125 45.10 1.84 13.50
C ILE A 125 45.71 0.46 13.20
N GLN A 126 44.90 -0.50 12.75
CA GLN A 126 45.40 -1.84 12.40
C GLN A 126 46.46 -1.82 11.30
N GLN A 127 46.34 -0.92 10.33
CA GLN A 127 47.34 -0.75 9.27
C GLN A 127 48.65 -0.19 9.82
N THR A 128 48.57 0.77 10.74
CA THR A 128 49.75 1.34 11.42
C THR A 128 50.42 0.28 12.30
N ASP A 129 49.65 -0.43 13.12
CA ASP A 129 50.15 -1.52 13.96
C ASP A 129 50.82 -2.62 13.12
N ALA A 130 50.21 -3.00 12.00
CA ALA A 130 50.79 -3.98 11.08
C ALA A 130 52.13 -3.50 10.51
N HIS A 131 52.21 -2.23 10.10
CA HIS A 131 53.45 -1.62 9.62
C HIS A 131 54.54 -1.59 10.71
N ASP A 132 54.19 -1.20 11.93
CA ASP A 132 55.11 -1.14 13.05
C ASP A 132 55.63 -2.53 13.44
N LEU A 133 54.77 -3.55 13.42
CA LEU A 133 55.17 -4.94 13.65
C LEU A 133 56.13 -5.44 12.57
N VAL A 134 55.90 -5.09 11.29
CA VAL A 134 56.84 -5.40 10.20
C VAL A 134 58.18 -4.71 10.46
N HIS A 135 58.17 -3.43 10.83
CA HIS A 135 59.39 -2.66 11.08
C HIS A 135 60.19 -3.22 12.27
N LEU A 136 59.52 -3.56 13.37
CA LEU A 136 60.14 -4.22 14.53
C LEU A 136 60.69 -5.60 14.15
N GLY A 137 59.95 -6.39 13.37
CA GLY A 137 60.42 -7.67 12.85
C GLY A 137 61.71 -7.52 12.02
N GLY A 138 61.76 -6.49 11.16
CA GLY A 138 62.96 -6.14 10.38
C GLY A 138 64.16 -5.75 11.26
N LYS A 139 63.94 -4.90 12.28
CA LYS A 139 64.99 -4.53 13.24
C LYS A 139 65.53 -5.73 14.02
N LEU A 140 64.66 -6.63 14.48
CA LEU A 140 65.06 -7.85 15.17
C LEU A 140 65.91 -8.74 14.26
N LEU A 141 65.52 -8.92 12.99
CA LEU A 141 66.33 -9.66 12.02
C LEU A 141 67.71 -9.02 11.82
N ALA A 142 67.77 -7.70 11.64
CA ALA A 142 69.04 -6.99 11.48
C ALA A 142 69.95 -7.15 12.71
N LEU A 143 69.40 -7.05 13.92
CA LEU A 143 70.15 -7.25 15.17
C LEU A 143 70.68 -8.68 15.29
N THR A 144 69.88 -9.69 14.94
CA THR A 144 70.31 -11.09 15.00
C THR A 144 71.45 -11.38 14.01
N GLN A 145 71.41 -10.75 12.83
CA GLN A 145 72.50 -10.83 11.85
C GLN A 145 73.78 -10.15 12.35
N ALA A 146 73.66 -8.97 12.97
CA ALA A 146 74.80 -8.22 13.46
C ALA A 146 75.46 -8.86 14.70
N THR A 147 74.66 -9.44 15.59
CA THR A 147 75.14 -10.02 16.86
C THR A 147 75.49 -11.51 16.75
N GLY A 148 75.07 -12.18 15.68
CA GLY A 148 75.22 -13.63 15.51
C GLY A 148 74.35 -14.46 16.47
N VAL A 149 73.50 -13.82 17.28
CA VAL A 149 72.60 -14.50 18.20
C VAL A 149 71.41 -15.04 17.40
N GLU A 150 71.26 -16.36 17.39
CA GLU A 150 70.16 -16.99 16.69
C GLU A 150 68.81 -16.73 17.37
N LEU A 151 67.79 -16.45 16.55
CA LEU A 151 66.40 -16.42 17.00
C LEU A 151 65.94 -17.81 17.42
N HIS A 152 65.09 -17.86 18.46
CA HIS A 152 64.40 -19.08 18.87
C HIS A 152 63.57 -19.66 17.71
N ASP A 153 63.45 -21.00 17.65
CA ASP A 153 62.81 -21.69 16.52
C ASP A 153 61.34 -21.32 16.34
N SER A 154 60.61 -21.04 17.42
CA SER A 154 59.24 -20.53 17.37
C SER A 154 59.15 -19.16 16.68
N THR A 155 60.09 -18.25 16.97
CA THR A 155 60.17 -16.92 16.35
C THR A 155 60.56 -17.05 14.87
N LYS A 156 61.53 -17.92 14.54
CA LYS A 156 61.89 -18.25 13.15
C LYS A 156 60.69 -18.82 12.38
N ALA A 157 59.90 -19.71 12.99
CA ALA A 157 58.70 -20.26 12.38
C ALA A 157 57.62 -19.20 12.15
N LEU A 158 57.43 -18.29 13.09
CA LEU A 158 56.48 -17.18 12.97
C LEU A 158 56.88 -16.23 11.84
N PHE A 159 58.17 -15.89 11.74
CA PHE A 159 58.70 -15.01 10.70
C PHE A 159 58.58 -15.66 9.32
N ARG A 160 58.86 -16.97 9.20
CA ARG A 160 58.62 -17.74 7.97
C ARG A 160 57.15 -17.72 7.53
N ARG A 161 56.20 -17.96 8.45
CA ARG A 161 54.75 -17.91 8.13
C ARG A 161 54.30 -16.53 7.64
N ARG A 162 54.96 -15.46 8.10
CA ARG A 162 54.68 -14.08 7.69
C ARG A 162 55.51 -13.61 6.49
N GLY A 163 56.31 -14.48 5.88
CA GLY A 163 57.18 -14.13 4.74
C GLY A 163 58.38 -13.25 5.12
N TRP A 164 58.64 -13.04 6.40
CA TRP A 164 59.78 -12.27 6.90
C TRP A 164 61.01 -13.17 7.04
N THR A 165 61.35 -13.88 5.97
CA THR A 165 62.61 -14.61 5.95
C THR A 165 63.72 -13.62 5.62
N ALA A 166 64.77 -13.60 6.43
CA ALA A 166 66.03 -12.98 6.06
C ALA A 166 66.57 -13.66 4.79
N THR A 167 66.08 -13.25 3.63
CA THR A 167 66.79 -13.47 2.38
C THR A 167 68.10 -12.74 2.56
N LYS A 168 69.19 -13.52 2.62
CA LYS A 168 70.55 -13.03 2.36
C LYS A 168 70.45 -11.98 1.23
N ARG A 169 70.62 -10.69 1.57
CA ARG A 169 71.20 -9.77 0.59
C ARG A 169 72.62 -10.29 0.42
N ASN A 170 72.84 -11.04 -0.67
CA ASN A 170 74.18 -11.44 -1.06
C ASN A 170 74.98 -10.15 -1.34
N PRO A 171 76.26 -10.12 -0.97
CA PRO A 171 77.08 -8.91 -1.00
C PRO A 171 77.41 -8.58 -2.46
N GLU A 172 77.03 -7.39 -2.92
CA GLU A 172 77.67 -6.78 -4.09
C GLU A 172 79.08 -6.34 -3.66
N SER A 173 79.98 -7.31 -3.59
CA SER A 173 81.42 -7.13 -3.49
C SER A 173 82.10 -8.27 -4.27
N GLN A 174 82.00 -8.20 -5.60
CA GLN A 174 82.94 -8.79 -6.55
C GLN A 174 83.15 -7.69 -7.60
N SER A 175 84.14 -6.82 -7.44
CA SER A 175 85.44 -7.00 -8.09
C SER A 175 85.30 -7.16 -9.60
N GLN A 176 85.27 -6.04 -10.31
CA GLN A 176 86.03 -5.79 -11.54
C GLN A 176 86.41 -4.31 -11.59
#